data_AF-A0A838R7H2-F1
#
_entry.id   AF-A0A838R7H2-F1
#
_cell.length_a   1.000
_cell.length_b   1.000
_cell.length_c   1.000
_cell.angle_alpha   90.00
_cell.angle_beta   90.00
_cell.angle_gamma   90.00
#
_symmetry.space_group_name_H-M   'P 1'
#
loop_
_entity.id
_entity.type
_entity.pdbx_description
1 polymer ?
#
loop_
_entity_poly.entity_id
_entity_poly.type
_entity_poly.pdbx_seq_one_letter_code
_entity_poly.pdbx_strand_id
1 'polypeptide(L)'
;MTLAEELAEYVRACFSGLWIETHEPDEALAEIGGLCRAEAWRLAAWNLETGLRVTGHAADDTLAAHDPLAAVRAAERLAAPEGAGLLVLENFHRFLGSAEIVQALVRQIQLGKQQRTFVLILAPLVDLPPELEKLFVVVEHRLPGREQLQQIAQEIASQEGELPTGLELEAVLDAAAGLTRYEAEGAFSLSLVREGRLAPSVLWSVKSQQLKKTSLVSLHAGTERFDDLGGLEALKAFCLRALRRPGSAVCRPRGVLLLSPPGCGKSALCKALGSEVNRPTLRLDVGALMGSLVGETERNVRRALAIAEAMAPCILFVDEIDKGLSGVAGSGQTDSGVSARLFGTLLTWLSDHQSDVFVVATANDVTRLPPEFTRAERFDG
;
A
#
# COMPACT_ATOMS: atom_id res chain seq x y z
N MET A 1 4.20 9.42 10.10
CA MET A 1 5.65 9.24 10.24
C MET A 1 6.20 8.93 8.88
N THR A 2 7.13 9.74 8.39
CA THR A 2 7.77 9.55 7.07
C THR A 2 8.82 8.43 7.15
N LEU A 3 9.23 7.89 6.01
CA LEU A 3 10.33 6.93 5.96
C LEU A 3 11.60 7.52 6.60
N ALA A 4 11.89 8.79 6.32
CA ALA A 4 13.05 9.49 6.90
C ALA A 4 13.02 9.56 8.43
N GLU A 5 11.86 9.84 9.04
CA GLU A 5 11.70 9.88 10.50
C GLU A 5 11.93 8.50 11.13
N GLU A 6 11.30 7.46 10.57
CA GLU A 6 11.39 6.10 11.07
C GLU A 6 12.82 5.53 10.91
N LEU A 7 13.46 5.79 9.77
CA LEU A 7 14.87 5.46 9.55
C LEU A 7 15.78 6.18 10.54
N ALA A 8 15.54 7.46 10.83
CA ALA A 8 16.35 8.21 11.78
C ALA A 8 16.32 7.58 13.17
N GLU A 9 15.15 7.13 13.63
CA GLU A 9 15.00 6.42 14.91
C GLU A 9 15.76 5.09 14.93
N TYR A 10 15.60 4.26 13.89
CA TYR A 10 16.29 2.98 13.82
C TYR A 10 17.82 3.11 13.73
N VAL A 11 18.30 4.10 12.98
CA VAL A 11 19.74 4.41 12.88
C VAL A 11 20.28 4.89 14.24
N ARG A 12 19.55 5.78 14.93
CA ARG A 12 19.92 6.25 16.27
C ARG A 12 19.90 5.14 17.32
N ALA A 13 18.99 4.18 17.17
CA ALA A 13 18.90 2.97 17.99
C ALA A 13 19.89 1.85 17.59
N CYS A 14 20.77 2.10 16.60
CA CYS A 14 21.82 1.17 16.14
C CYS A 14 21.28 -0.15 15.55
N PHE A 15 20.11 -0.12 14.91
CA PHE A 15 19.65 -1.23 14.06
C PHE A 15 20.38 -1.18 12.72
N SER A 16 21.45 -1.97 12.60
CA SER A 16 22.39 -1.95 11.48
C SER A 16 21.94 -2.68 10.21
N GLY A 17 20.81 -3.41 10.26
CA GLY A 17 20.18 -4.04 9.10
C GLY A 17 18.74 -3.58 8.96
N LEU A 18 18.41 -2.91 7.87
CA LEU A 18 17.08 -2.38 7.59
C LEU A 18 16.61 -2.84 6.20
N TRP A 19 15.39 -3.35 6.13
CA TRP A 19 14.75 -3.76 4.89
C TRP A 19 13.64 -2.78 4.59
N ILE A 20 13.75 -2.05 3.48
CA ILE A 20 12.75 -1.08 3.06
C ILE A 20 11.89 -1.74 2.01
N GLU A 21 10.66 -2.11 2.40
CA GLU A 21 9.67 -2.63 1.48
C GLU A 21 9.11 -1.46 0.65
N THR A 22 9.55 -1.37 -0.62
CA THR A 22 9.18 -0.26 -1.51
C THR A 22 9.00 -0.71 -2.96
N HIS A 23 8.00 -0.13 -3.63
CA HIS A 23 7.83 -0.24 -5.08
C HIS A 23 8.52 0.89 -5.85
N GLU A 24 9.03 1.90 -5.15
CA GLU A 24 9.68 3.10 -5.69
C GLU A 24 11.08 3.26 -5.07
N PRO A 25 12.07 2.46 -5.49
CA PRO A 25 13.42 2.50 -4.91
C PRO A 25 14.11 3.84 -5.11
N ASP A 26 13.86 4.51 -6.24
CA ASP A 26 14.43 5.84 -6.54
C ASP A 26 13.94 6.91 -5.56
N GLU A 27 12.64 6.91 -5.23
CA GLU A 27 12.06 7.86 -4.28
C GLU A 27 12.55 7.57 -2.86
N ALA A 28 12.50 6.32 -2.42
CA ALA A 28 13.01 5.94 -1.12
C ALA A 28 14.51 6.29 -0.98
N LEU A 29 15.31 6.10 -2.03
CA LEU A 29 16.71 6.55 -2.06
C LEU A 29 16.84 8.07 -1.98
N ALA A 30 15.97 8.82 -2.65
CA ALA A 30 15.96 10.29 -2.58
C ALA A 30 15.62 10.79 -1.16
N GLU A 31 14.63 10.18 -0.49
CA GLU A 31 14.28 10.46 0.91
C GLU A 31 15.44 10.12 1.87
N ILE A 32 16.03 8.93 1.73
CA ILE A 32 17.23 8.51 2.48
C ILE A 32 18.38 9.51 2.25
N GLY A 33 18.58 9.96 1.02
CA GLY A 33 19.56 10.97 0.67
C GLY A 33 19.29 12.33 1.33
N GLY A 34 18.02 12.73 1.42
CA GLY A 34 17.57 13.91 2.16
C GLY A 34 17.92 13.82 3.65
N LEU A 35 17.59 12.69 4.29
CA LEU A 35 17.93 12.41 5.68
C LEU A 35 19.46 12.45 5.90
N CYS A 36 20.23 11.79 5.04
CA CYS A 36 21.69 11.78 5.16
C CYS A 36 22.29 13.17 5.06
N ARG A 37 21.75 14.05 4.19
CA ARG A 37 22.19 15.45 4.11
C ARG A 37 21.85 16.24 5.37
N ALA A 38 20.64 16.06 5.91
CA ALA A 38 20.19 16.75 7.12
C ALA A 38 21.00 16.37 8.36
N GLU A 39 21.36 15.09 8.48
CA GLU A 39 22.10 14.54 9.63
C GLU A 39 23.62 14.47 9.40
N ALA A 40 24.11 14.96 8.24
CA ALA A 40 25.50 14.87 7.80
C ALA A 40 26.06 13.41 7.80
N TRP A 41 25.22 12.44 7.46
CA TRP A 41 25.61 11.04 7.31
C TRP A 41 26.19 10.75 5.93
N ARG A 42 27.07 9.74 5.85
CA ARG A 42 27.61 9.26 4.58
C ARG A 42 26.61 8.30 3.95
N LEU A 43 26.38 8.46 2.64
CA LEU A 43 25.53 7.57 1.87
C LEU A 43 26.33 6.91 0.75
N ALA A 44 26.17 5.60 0.61
CA ALA A 44 26.49 4.90 -0.62
C ALA A 44 25.27 4.15 -1.12
N ALA A 45 25.06 4.15 -2.42
CA ALA A 45 24.00 3.39 -3.08
C ALA A 45 24.64 2.42 -4.06
N TRP A 46 24.09 1.21 -4.15
CA TRP A 46 24.49 0.21 -5.11
C TRP A 46 23.27 -0.34 -5.81
N ASN A 47 23.37 -0.44 -7.13
CA ASN A 47 22.48 -1.24 -7.94
C ASN A 47 23.27 -1.96 -9.04
N LEU A 48 22.66 -2.98 -9.65
CA LEU A 48 23.34 -3.83 -10.63
C LEU A 48 23.82 -3.04 -11.86
N GLU A 49 23.04 -2.06 -12.31
CA GLU A 49 23.32 -1.29 -13.52
C GLU A 49 24.46 -0.31 -13.35
N THR A 50 24.53 0.38 -12.21
CA THR A 50 25.41 1.52 -12.00
C THR A 50 26.53 1.27 -11.00
N GLY A 51 26.45 0.14 -10.30
CA GLY A 51 27.42 -0.29 -9.31
C GLY A 51 27.42 0.58 -8.05
N LEU A 52 28.50 0.52 -7.28
CA LEU A 52 28.63 1.25 -6.03
C LEU A 52 28.93 2.73 -6.27
N ARG A 53 28.08 3.60 -5.74
CA ARG A 53 28.21 5.06 -5.78
C ARG A 53 28.27 5.60 -4.36
N VAL A 54 29.30 6.36 -4.02
CA VAL A 54 29.44 7.02 -2.71
C VAL A 54 29.20 8.52 -2.89
N THR A 55 28.29 9.10 -2.11
CA THR A 55 28.01 10.54 -2.18
C THR A 55 29.25 11.35 -1.78
N GLY A 56 29.71 12.24 -2.66
CA GLY A 56 30.81 13.17 -2.39
C GLY A 56 32.21 12.70 -2.79
N HIS A 57 32.38 11.52 -3.42
CA HIS A 57 33.64 11.10 -4.04
C HIS A 57 33.45 10.86 -5.54
N ALA A 58 34.40 11.36 -6.35
CA ALA A 58 34.45 11.07 -7.77
C ALA A 58 34.69 9.56 -7.99
N ALA A 59 33.99 9.01 -8.97
CA ALA A 59 33.95 7.59 -9.29
C ALA A 59 35.30 7.09 -9.83
N ASP A 60 36.20 6.66 -8.94
CA ASP A 60 37.55 6.22 -9.31
C ASP A 60 37.79 4.70 -9.14
N ASP A 61 36.74 3.88 -9.09
CA ASP A 61 36.89 2.41 -9.01
C ASP A 61 35.79 1.67 -9.82
N THR A 62 35.82 1.83 -11.14
CA THR A 62 34.73 1.45 -12.08
C THR A 62 34.67 -0.03 -12.47
N LEU A 63 35.55 -0.91 -11.96
CA LEU A 63 35.57 -2.34 -12.36
C LEU A 63 35.14 -3.32 -11.26
N ALA A 64 35.25 -2.94 -9.98
CA ALA A 64 34.69 -3.69 -8.84
C ALA A 64 33.27 -3.23 -8.47
N ALA A 65 32.74 -2.23 -9.17
CA ALA A 65 31.51 -1.53 -8.82
C ALA A 65 30.26 -2.41 -8.92
N HIS A 66 30.22 -3.41 -9.82
CA HIS A 66 29.03 -4.22 -10.10
C HIS A 66 28.97 -5.57 -9.38
N ASP A 67 30.01 -5.96 -8.63
CA ASP A 67 29.98 -7.21 -7.86
C ASP A 67 29.14 -7.05 -6.58
N PRO A 68 28.04 -7.82 -6.40
CA PRO A 68 27.20 -7.72 -5.21
C PRO A 68 27.95 -7.99 -3.90
N LEU A 69 28.93 -8.91 -3.93
CA LEU A 69 29.70 -9.23 -2.72
C LEU A 69 30.66 -8.10 -2.34
N ALA A 70 31.34 -7.50 -3.32
CA ALA A 70 32.15 -6.31 -3.13
C ALA A 70 31.31 -5.12 -2.61
N ALA A 71 30.08 -4.95 -3.11
CA ALA A 71 29.17 -3.90 -2.64
C ALA A 71 28.87 -4.03 -1.15
N VAL A 72 28.53 -5.24 -0.67
CA VAL A 72 28.30 -5.49 0.76
C VAL A 72 29.55 -5.18 1.58
N ARG A 73 30.72 -5.63 1.12
CA ARG A 73 32.00 -5.38 1.82
C ARG A 73 32.40 -3.91 1.85
N ALA A 74 31.87 -3.09 0.95
CA ALA A 74 32.16 -1.66 0.95
C ALA A 74 31.51 -0.91 2.12
N ALA A 75 30.56 -1.51 2.85
CA ALA A 75 29.98 -0.94 4.07
C ALA A 75 31.06 -0.52 5.08
N GLU A 76 32.14 -1.28 5.23
CA GLU A 76 33.25 -0.98 6.15
C GLU A 76 33.93 0.37 5.81
N ARG A 77 33.94 0.76 4.53
CA ARG A 77 34.56 2.01 4.06
C ARG A 77 33.71 3.24 4.43
N LEU A 78 32.44 3.05 4.77
CA LEU A 78 31.54 4.13 5.15
C LEU A 78 31.66 4.50 6.62
N ALA A 79 32.34 3.69 7.43
CA ALA A 79 32.57 3.97 8.84
C ALA A 79 33.25 5.34 9.02
N ALA A 80 32.72 6.14 9.93
CA ALA A 80 33.25 7.45 10.27
C ALA A 80 33.38 7.56 11.81
N PRO A 81 34.42 8.25 12.33
CA PRO A 81 34.58 8.45 13.77
C PRO A 81 33.41 9.22 14.38
N GLU A 82 32.84 10.15 13.60
CA GLU A 82 31.68 10.95 13.92
C GLU A 82 30.63 10.76 12.82
N GLY A 83 29.40 10.41 13.21
CA GLY A 83 28.28 10.23 12.29
C GLY A 83 27.85 8.78 12.05
N ALA A 84 27.19 8.53 10.93
CA ALA A 84 26.73 7.22 10.48
C ALA A 84 27.02 7.05 8.98
N GLY A 85 27.25 5.81 8.56
CA GLY A 85 27.42 5.42 7.16
C GLY A 85 26.30 4.49 6.71
N LEU A 86 25.52 4.89 5.72
CA LEU A 86 24.42 4.10 5.16
C LEU A 86 24.83 3.52 3.81
N LEU A 87 24.78 2.19 3.70
CA LEU A 87 24.90 1.45 2.44
C LEU A 87 23.50 1.03 2.00
N VAL A 88 23.02 1.64 0.93
CA VAL A 88 21.76 1.34 0.27
C VAL A 88 22.01 0.33 -0.86
N LEU A 89 21.30 -0.80 -0.83
CA LEU A 89 21.37 -1.86 -1.82
C LEU A 89 20.00 -2.00 -2.50
N GLU A 90 19.89 -1.57 -3.75
CA GLU A 90 18.65 -1.64 -4.51
C GLU A 90 18.44 -3.03 -5.12
N ASN A 91 17.22 -3.56 -5.00
CA ASN A 91 16.82 -4.86 -5.54
C ASN A 91 17.73 -6.03 -5.10
N PHE A 92 18.35 -5.91 -3.93
CA PHE A 92 19.38 -6.85 -3.49
C PHE A 92 18.83 -8.23 -3.10
N HIS A 93 17.52 -8.34 -2.87
CA HIS A 93 16.80 -9.60 -2.66
C HIS A 93 17.14 -10.67 -3.72
N ARG A 94 17.44 -10.25 -4.95
CA ARG A 94 17.81 -11.15 -6.06
C ARG A 94 19.12 -11.92 -5.85
N PHE A 95 19.99 -11.44 -4.95
CA PHE A 95 21.31 -12.03 -4.70
C PHE A 95 21.38 -12.84 -3.40
N LEU A 96 20.31 -12.88 -2.62
CA LEU A 96 20.26 -13.56 -1.32
C LEU A 96 20.27 -15.09 -1.41
N GLY A 97 20.21 -15.67 -2.61
CA GLY A 97 20.44 -17.10 -2.85
C GLY A 97 21.91 -17.53 -2.70
N SER A 98 22.86 -16.59 -2.65
CA SER A 98 24.28 -16.89 -2.48
C SER A 98 24.68 -16.92 -1.00
N ALA A 99 25.18 -18.07 -0.53
CA ALA A 99 25.67 -18.23 0.83
C ALA A 99 26.80 -17.26 1.19
N GLU A 100 27.67 -16.92 0.23
CA GLU A 100 28.75 -15.95 0.45
C GLU A 100 28.24 -14.54 0.73
N ILE A 101 27.18 -14.13 0.01
CA ILE A 101 26.54 -12.82 0.17
C ILE A 101 25.79 -12.76 1.48
N VAL A 102 25.03 -13.80 1.82
CA VAL A 102 24.33 -13.91 3.11
C VAL A 102 25.34 -13.82 4.26
N GLN A 103 26.43 -14.58 4.20
CA GLN A 103 27.48 -14.55 5.22
C GLN A 103 28.15 -13.16 5.32
N ALA A 104 28.36 -12.49 4.19
CA ALA A 104 28.90 -11.13 4.18
C ALA A 104 27.94 -10.14 4.85
N LEU A 105 26.64 -10.21 4.54
CA LEU A 105 25.61 -9.36 5.16
C LEU A 105 25.53 -9.58 6.66
N VAL A 106 25.50 -10.83 7.14
CA VAL A 106 25.53 -11.17 8.57
C VAL A 106 26.70 -10.47 9.25
N ARG A 107 27.90 -10.60 8.68
CA ARG A 107 29.12 -9.97 9.22
C ARG A 107 29.02 -8.45 9.23
N GLN A 108 28.60 -7.82 8.13
CA GLN A 108 28.53 -6.37 8.04
C GLN A 108 27.49 -5.77 8.99
N ILE A 109 26.33 -6.40 9.12
CA ILE A 109 25.29 -5.95 10.07
C ILE A 109 25.80 -6.06 11.51
N GLN A 110 26.51 -7.14 11.87
CA GLN A 110 27.07 -7.30 13.20
C GLN A 110 28.16 -6.27 13.52
N LEU A 111 29.09 -6.04 12.60
CA LEU A 111 30.14 -5.03 12.74
C LEU A 111 29.57 -3.61 12.79
N GLY A 112 28.51 -3.35 12.00
CA GLY A 112 27.87 -2.05 11.88
C GLY A 112 27.31 -1.49 13.18
N LYS A 113 26.95 -2.35 14.15
CA LYS A 113 26.54 -1.90 15.50
C LYS A 113 27.65 -1.13 16.24
N GLN A 114 28.90 -1.52 16.03
CA GLN A 114 30.06 -0.86 16.65
C GLN A 114 30.60 0.27 15.78
N GLN A 115 30.60 0.07 14.46
CA GLN A 115 31.19 0.99 13.48
C GLN A 115 30.23 2.09 13.01
N ARG A 116 28.98 2.07 13.47
CA ARG A 116 27.88 2.93 13.01
C ARG A 116 27.70 2.90 11.49
N THR A 117 27.81 1.70 10.92
CA THR A 117 27.49 1.42 9.52
C THR A 117 26.19 0.63 9.44
N PHE A 118 25.36 1.00 8.48
CA PHE A 118 23.98 0.54 8.35
C PHE A 118 23.77 0.03 6.94
N VAL A 119 23.25 -1.19 6.81
CA VAL A 119 22.92 -1.80 5.52
C VAL A 119 21.42 -1.73 5.33
N LEU A 120 21.01 -1.04 4.26
CA LEU A 120 19.62 -0.87 3.85
C LEU A 120 19.41 -1.67 2.57
N ILE A 121 18.40 -2.54 2.51
CA ILE A 121 17.98 -3.21 1.27
C ILE A 121 16.65 -2.60 0.83
N LEU A 122 16.56 -2.10 -0.40
CA LEU A 122 15.30 -1.64 -0.99
C LEU A 122 14.77 -2.72 -1.92
N ALA A 123 13.57 -3.21 -1.65
CA ALA A 123 12.94 -4.24 -2.45
C ALA A 123 11.41 -4.20 -2.35
N PRO A 124 10.68 -4.60 -3.40
CA PRO A 124 9.22 -4.61 -3.40
C PRO A 124 8.59 -5.81 -2.67
N LEU A 125 9.41 -6.76 -2.22
CA LEU A 125 8.98 -8.00 -1.57
C LEU A 125 9.96 -8.32 -0.45
N VAL A 126 9.47 -8.72 0.71
CA VAL A 126 10.31 -9.22 1.81
C VAL A 126 10.53 -10.73 1.63
N ASP A 127 11.77 -11.11 1.32
CA ASP A 127 12.21 -12.51 1.17
C ASP A 127 13.60 -12.68 1.79
N LEU A 128 13.62 -12.86 3.12
CA LEU A 128 14.84 -12.94 3.91
C LEU A 128 15.21 -14.40 4.20
N PRO A 129 16.47 -14.81 3.96
CA PRO A 129 17.00 -16.08 4.45
C PRO A 129 16.96 -16.17 5.98
N PRO A 130 16.82 -17.38 6.57
CA PRO A 130 16.71 -17.58 8.03
C PRO A 130 17.83 -16.92 8.84
N GLU A 131 19.04 -16.86 8.29
CA GLU A 131 20.21 -16.24 8.92
C GLU A 131 20.07 -14.72 9.08
N LEU A 132 19.25 -14.08 8.24
CA LEU A 132 19.06 -12.63 8.17
C LEU A 132 17.76 -12.16 8.83
N GLU A 133 16.76 -13.04 9.02
CA GLU A 133 15.44 -12.71 9.58
C GLU A 133 15.51 -11.92 10.90
N LYS A 134 16.42 -12.29 11.80
CA LYS A 134 16.57 -11.63 13.11
C LYS A 134 17.52 -10.43 13.10
N LEU A 135 18.21 -10.21 11.99
CA LEU A 135 19.19 -9.15 11.84
C LEU A 135 18.61 -7.92 11.11
N PHE A 136 17.59 -8.13 10.28
CA PHE A 136 16.88 -7.08 9.58
C PHE A 136 15.60 -6.67 10.32
N VAL A 137 15.41 -5.35 10.44
CA VAL A 137 14.10 -4.77 10.74
C VAL A 137 13.44 -4.36 9.42
N VAL A 138 12.19 -4.76 9.23
CA VAL A 138 11.41 -4.39 8.04
C VAL A 138 10.70 -3.07 8.31
N VAL A 139 10.88 -2.13 7.39
CA VAL A 139 10.24 -0.81 7.37
C VAL A 139 9.46 -0.70 6.07
N GLU A 140 8.19 -0.33 6.17
CA GLU A 140 7.31 -0.18 5.01
C GLU A 140 7.42 1.24 4.45
N HIS A 141 7.78 1.38 3.17
CA HIS A 141 7.75 2.67 2.47
C HIS A 141 6.30 2.98 2.08
N ARG A 142 5.65 3.79 2.90
CA ARG A 142 4.24 4.15 2.71
C ARG A 142 4.04 5.06 1.51
N LEU A 143 2.86 4.94 0.91
CA LEU A 143 2.41 5.82 -0.18
C LEU A 143 2.35 7.29 0.27
N PRO A 144 2.48 8.25 -0.66
CA PRO A 144 2.46 9.66 -0.33
C PRO A 144 1.15 10.07 0.35
N GLY A 145 1.28 10.73 1.50
CA GLY A 145 0.16 11.30 2.24
C GLY A 145 -0.44 12.53 1.54
N ARG A 146 -1.54 13.06 2.09
CA ARG A 146 -2.25 14.21 1.51
C ARG A 146 -1.35 15.44 1.31
N GLU A 147 -0.53 15.76 2.30
CA GLU A 147 0.40 16.89 2.24
C GLU A 147 1.46 16.71 1.15
N GLN A 148 2.01 15.49 1.02
CA GLN A 148 2.98 15.16 -0.02
C GLN A 148 2.34 15.20 -1.42
N LEU A 149 1.12 14.67 -1.58
CA LEU A 149 0.37 14.76 -2.83
C LEU A 149 0.08 16.20 -3.23
N GLN A 150 -0.20 17.07 -2.27
CA GLN A 150 -0.38 18.50 -2.51
C GLN A 150 0.92 19.16 -2.97
N GLN A 151 2.06 18.82 -2.37
CA GLN A 151 3.37 19.31 -2.82
C GLN A 151 3.67 18.85 -4.26
N ILE A 152 3.46 17.57 -4.56
CA ILE A 152 3.63 17.03 -5.93
C ILE A 152 2.74 17.77 -6.93
N ALA A 153 1.48 18.01 -6.57
CA ALA A 153 0.54 18.76 -7.42
C ALA A 153 1.02 20.19 -7.67
N GLN A 154 1.57 20.87 -6.64
CA GLN A 154 2.12 22.22 -6.75
C GLN A 154 3.41 22.29 -7.58
N GLU A 155 4.26 21.28 -7.48
CA GLU A 155 5.49 21.17 -8.28
C GLU A 155 5.18 21.01 -9.77
N ILE A 156 4.13 20.25 -10.10
CA ILE A 156 3.73 19.98 -11.49
C ILE A 156 2.88 21.11 -12.08
N ALA A 157 1.89 21.61 -11.33
CA ALA A 157 1.00 22.69 -11.76
C ALA A 157 1.65 24.06 -11.48
N SER A 158 2.68 24.37 -12.26
CA SER A 158 3.51 25.56 -12.08
C SER A 158 2.89 26.86 -12.61
N GLN A 159 1.85 26.80 -13.46
CA GLN A 159 1.22 27.99 -14.04
C GLN A 159 -0.06 28.39 -13.30
N GLU A 160 -0.38 29.68 -13.39
CA GLU A 160 -1.59 30.24 -12.79
C GLU A 160 -2.86 29.66 -13.45
N GLY A 161 -3.76 29.11 -12.64
CA GLY A 161 -5.00 28.48 -13.09
C GLY A 161 -4.92 26.96 -13.34
N GLU A 162 -3.72 26.36 -13.30
CA GLU A 162 -3.55 24.91 -13.44
C GLU A 162 -3.95 24.14 -12.17
N LEU A 163 -3.62 24.70 -11.00
CA LEU A 163 -3.94 24.11 -9.69
C LEU A 163 -5.26 24.69 -9.16
N PRO A 164 -6.31 23.87 -8.98
CA PRO A 164 -7.55 24.32 -8.36
C PRO A 164 -7.36 24.67 -6.87
N THR A 165 -8.32 25.40 -6.30
CA THR A 165 -8.30 25.83 -4.88
C THR A 165 -9.56 25.41 -4.14
N GLY A 166 -9.48 25.31 -2.81
CA GLY A 166 -10.64 24.97 -1.97
C GLY A 166 -11.15 23.56 -2.23
N LEU A 167 -12.48 23.38 -2.34
CA LEU A 167 -13.10 22.07 -2.49
C LEU A 167 -12.67 21.30 -3.75
N GLU A 168 -12.32 22.01 -4.83
CA GLU A 168 -11.84 21.35 -6.05
C GLU A 168 -10.43 20.76 -5.86
N LEU A 169 -9.57 21.43 -5.08
CA LEU A 169 -8.27 20.89 -4.71
C LEU A 169 -8.42 19.63 -3.88
N GLU A 170 -9.32 19.66 -2.88
CA GLU A 170 -9.59 18.50 -2.04
C GLU A 170 -10.04 17.29 -2.89
N ALA A 171 -10.90 17.51 -3.90
CA ALA A 171 -11.34 16.45 -4.81
C ALA A 171 -10.20 15.91 -5.71
N VAL A 172 -9.24 16.75 -6.10
CA VAL A 172 -8.04 16.33 -6.84
C VAL A 172 -7.15 15.45 -5.94
N LEU A 173 -6.91 15.87 -4.70
CA LEU A 173 -6.11 15.11 -3.74
C LEU A 173 -6.77 13.79 -3.36
N ASP A 174 -8.10 13.76 -3.20
CA ASP A 174 -8.86 12.53 -2.96
C ASP A 174 -8.76 11.56 -4.15
N ALA A 175 -8.77 12.08 -5.38
CA ALA A 175 -8.56 11.27 -6.57
C ALA A 175 -7.12 10.71 -6.62
N ALA A 176 -6.12 11.49 -6.23
CA ALA A 176 -4.71 11.09 -6.17
C ALA A 176 -4.37 10.14 -5.01
N ALA A 177 -5.16 10.12 -3.94
CA ALA A 177 -4.89 9.33 -2.74
C ALA A 177 -4.67 7.84 -3.03
N GLY A 178 -3.59 7.24 -2.54
CA GLY A 178 -3.27 5.83 -2.77
C GLY A 178 -2.61 5.53 -4.12
N LEU A 179 -2.24 6.55 -4.89
CA LEU A 179 -1.26 6.42 -5.96
C LEU A 179 0.16 6.46 -5.38
N THR A 180 1.09 5.76 -6.03
CA THR A 180 2.52 5.96 -5.78
C THR A 180 2.96 7.36 -6.25
N ARG A 181 4.14 7.86 -5.88
CA ARG A 181 4.58 9.20 -6.35
C ARG A 181 4.65 9.24 -7.87
N TYR A 182 5.30 8.26 -8.49
CA TYR A 182 5.43 8.15 -9.95
C TYR A 182 4.06 8.15 -10.64
N GLU A 183 3.09 7.46 -10.05
CA GLU A 183 1.72 7.43 -10.56
C GLU A 183 1.01 8.77 -10.39
N ALA A 184 1.17 9.44 -9.25
CA ALA A 184 0.60 10.76 -9.00
C ALA A 184 1.18 11.80 -9.97
N GLU A 185 2.50 11.82 -10.15
CA GLU A 185 3.17 12.74 -11.08
C GLU A 185 2.69 12.54 -12.52
N GLY A 186 2.61 11.28 -12.97
CA GLY A 186 2.07 10.94 -14.27
C GLY A 186 0.60 11.32 -14.43
N ALA A 187 -0.22 11.14 -13.38
CA ALA A 187 -1.64 11.48 -13.40
C ALA A 187 -1.88 12.99 -13.44
N PHE A 188 -1.15 13.78 -12.64
CA PHE A 188 -1.22 15.23 -12.67
C PHE A 188 -0.77 15.79 -14.02
N SER A 189 0.37 15.32 -14.53
CA SER A 189 0.90 15.72 -15.85
C SER A 189 -0.11 15.41 -16.97
N LEU A 190 -0.71 14.20 -16.95
CA LEU A 190 -1.73 13.84 -17.92
C LEU A 190 -2.99 14.71 -17.82
N SER A 191 -3.37 15.12 -16.60
CA SER A 191 -4.50 16.01 -16.38
C SER A 191 -4.25 17.40 -16.98
N LEU A 192 -3.06 17.97 -16.77
CA LEU A 192 -2.68 19.26 -17.36
C LEU A 192 -2.71 19.19 -18.89
N VAL A 193 -2.20 18.11 -19.48
CA VAL A 193 -2.20 17.94 -20.94
C VAL A 193 -3.62 17.83 -21.51
N ARG A 194 -4.54 17.16 -20.81
CA ARG A 194 -5.91 16.91 -21.32
C ARG A 194 -6.85 18.08 -21.10
N GLU A 195 -6.79 18.70 -19.93
CA GLU A 195 -7.81 19.64 -19.45
C GLU A 195 -7.23 21.04 -19.19
N GLY A 196 -5.92 21.25 -19.35
CA GLY A 196 -5.23 22.51 -19.03
C GLY A 196 -5.20 22.84 -17.52
N ARG A 197 -5.67 21.92 -16.68
CA ARG A 197 -5.75 22.04 -15.22
C ARG A 197 -5.83 20.67 -14.57
N LEU A 198 -5.57 20.60 -13.27
CA LEU A 198 -5.77 19.38 -12.50
C LEU A 198 -7.27 19.10 -12.32
N ALA A 199 -7.72 17.96 -12.84
CA ALA A 199 -9.11 17.56 -12.92
C ALA A 199 -9.28 16.16 -12.31
N PRO A 200 -10.12 15.98 -11.27
CA PRO A 200 -10.28 14.70 -10.59
C PRO A 200 -10.67 13.55 -11.53
N SER A 201 -11.42 13.83 -12.59
CA SER A 201 -11.85 12.85 -13.59
C SER A 201 -10.67 12.14 -14.29
N VAL A 202 -9.60 12.88 -14.61
CA VAL A 202 -8.42 12.31 -15.25
C VAL A 202 -7.66 11.42 -14.28
N LEU A 203 -7.49 11.88 -13.03
CA LEU A 203 -6.82 11.11 -11.99
C LEU A 203 -7.56 9.79 -11.71
N TRP A 204 -8.89 9.84 -11.60
CA TRP A 204 -9.71 8.64 -11.46
C TRP A 204 -9.53 7.66 -12.62
N SER A 205 -9.34 8.16 -13.84
CA SER A 205 -9.11 7.31 -15.02
C SER A 205 -7.76 6.57 -14.94
N VAL A 206 -6.69 7.25 -14.52
CA VAL A 206 -5.35 6.64 -14.35
C VAL A 206 -5.38 5.60 -13.24
N LYS A 207 -5.97 5.96 -12.09
CA LYS A 207 -6.13 5.07 -10.95
C LYS A 207 -6.93 3.82 -11.29
N SER A 208 -8.01 3.97 -12.07
CA SER A 208 -8.79 2.84 -12.58
C SER A 208 -7.95 1.89 -13.46
N GLN A 209 -7.04 2.43 -14.26
CA GLN A 209 -6.16 1.62 -15.11
C GLN A 209 -5.10 0.87 -14.31
N GLN A 210 -4.55 1.47 -13.25
CA GLN A 210 -3.56 0.81 -12.39
C GLN A 210 -4.18 -0.30 -11.55
N LEU A 211 -5.36 -0.06 -10.97
CA LEU A 211 -6.10 -1.09 -10.23
C LEU A 211 -6.43 -2.31 -11.12
N LYS A 212 -6.72 -2.09 -12.41
CA LYS A 212 -6.90 -3.19 -13.37
C LYS A 212 -5.66 -4.07 -13.57
N LYS A 213 -4.44 -3.55 -13.35
CA LYS A 213 -3.21 -4.35 -13.49
C LYS A 213 -3.00 -5.34 -12.36
N THR A 214 -3.47 -5.02 -11.14
CA THR A 214 -3.29 -5.91 -9.98
C THR A 214 -4.32 -7.02 -9.94
N SER A 215 -5.48 -6.84 -10.60
CA SER A 215 -6.63 -7.75 -10.59
C SER A 215 -7.24 -8.02 -9.20
N LEU A 216 -6.70 -7.43 -8.12
CA LEU A 216 -7.18 -7.66 -6.74
C LEU A 216 -8.41 -6.79 -6.42
N VAL A 217 -8.38 -5.55 -6.89
CA VAL A 217 -9.41 -4.53 -6.65
C VAL A 217 -9.70 -3.82 -7.96
N SER A 218 -10.96 -3.54 -8.23
CA SER A 218 -11.39 -2.74 -9.39
C SER A 218 -12.13 -1.49 -8.94
N LEU A 219 -11.92 -0.36 -9.61
CA LEU A 219 -12.71 0.84 -9.37
C LEU A 219 -13.98 0.82 -10.22
N HIS A 220 -15.13 1.02 -9.58
CA HIS A 220 -16.37 1.29 -10.29
C HIS A 220 -16.47 2.77 -10.65
N ALA A 221 -16.40 3.07 -11.95
CA ALA A 221 -16.48 4.42 -12.51
C ALA A 221 -17.85 4.69 -13.18
N GLY A 222 -18.94 4.26 -12.54
CA GLY A 222 -20.28 4.48 -13.05
C GLY A 222 -20.93 5.75 -12.51
N THR A 223 -22.02 6.17 -13.17
CA THR A 223 -22.80 7.36 -12.83
C THR A 223 -24.15 7.02 -12.19
N GLU A 224 -24.36 5.76 -11.78
CA GLU A 224 -25.63 5.32 -11.21
C GLU A 224 -25.96 6.15 -9.97
N ARG A 225 -27.22 6.53 -9.81
CA ARG A 225 -27.73 7.28 -8.66
C ARG A 225 -28.85 6.52 -7.96
N PHE A 226 -29.22 6.95 -6.77
CA PHE A 226 -30.34 6.37 -6.05
C PHE A 226 -31.68 6.49 -6.79
N ASP A 227 -31.81 7.50 -7.64
CA ASP A 227 -32.98 7.72 -8.49
C ASP A 227 -33.12 6.64 -9.58
N ASP A 228 -32.01 6.01 -9.98
CA ASP A 228 -32.00 4.91 -10.95
C ASP A 228 -32.43 3.57 -10.31
N LEU A 229 -32.63 3.53 -8.98
CA LEU A 229 -32.93 2.32 -8.21
C LEU A 229 -34.32 2.38 -7.57
N GLY A 230 -35.18 1.44 -7.94
CA GLY A 230 -36.48 1.26 -7.29
C GLY A 230 -36.37 0.66 -5.88
N GLY A 231 -37.03 1.28 -4.90
CA GLY A 231 -37.18 0.74 -3.53
C GLY A 231 -35.92 0.88 -2.66
N LEU A 232 -35.80 0.01 -1.65
CA LEU A 232 -34.71 0.00 -0.66
C LEU A 232 -34.57 1.29 0.16
N GLU A 233 -35.63 2.08 0.30
CA GLU A 233 -35.59 3.42 0.93
C GLU A 233 -35.02 3.42 2.35
N ALA A 234 -35.37 2.43 3.17
CA ALA A 234 -34.82 2.30 4.52
C ALA A 234 -33.29 2.07 4.51
N LEU A 235 -32.81 1.27 3.55
CA LEU A 235 -31.39 0.94 3.40
C LEU A 235 -30.62 2.13 2.81
N LYS A 236 -31.15 2.79 1.77
CA LYS A 236 -30.62 4.05 1.22
C LYS A 236 -30.44 5.08 2.34
N ALA A 237 -31.49 5.31 3.14
CA ALA A 237 -31.46 6.26 4.24
C ALA A 237 -30.48 5.86 5.36
N PHE A 238 -30.35 4.56 5.66
CA PHE A 238 -29.36 4.07 6.62
C PHE A 238 -27.94 4.36 6.15
N CYS A 239 -27.59 3.96 4.93
CA CYS A 239 -26.24 4.16 4.39
C CYS A 239 -25.87 5.65 4.31
N LEU A 240 -26.79 6.51 3.88
CA LEU A 240 -26.53 7.96 3.86
C LEU A 240 -26.29 8.53 5.25
N ARG A 241 -27.05 8.10 6.27
CA ARG A 241 -26.80 8.54 7.66
C ARG A 241 -25.45 8.07 8.15
N ALA A 242 -25.10 6.81 7.89
CA ALA A 242 -23.83 6.21 8.31
C ALA A 242 -22.62 6.93 7.69
N LEU A 243 -22.70 7.28 6.40
CA LEU A 243 -21.61 7.91 5.65
C LEU A 243 -21.52 9.43 5.86
N ARG A 244 -22.66 10.13 6.02
CA ARG A 244 -22.69 11.60 6.20
C ARG A 244 -22.51 12.04 7.65
N ARG A 245 -22.75 11.16 8.62
CA ARG A 245 -22.49 11.40 10.04
C ARG A 245 -21.49 10.36 10.55
N PRO A 246 -20.18 10.55 10.36
CA PRO A 246 -19.22 9.77 11.13
C PRO A 246 -19.55 10.01 12.61
N GLY A 247 -19.78 8.95 13.38
CA GLY A 247 -19.95 9.05 14.82
C GLY A 247 -18.71 9.66 15.49
N SER A 248 -18.68 9.70 16.82
CA SER A 248 -17.40 9.91 17.52
C SER A 248 -16.39 8.85 17.04
N ALA A 249 -15.09 9.15 17.10
CA ALA A 249 -14.02 8.22 16.66
C ALA A 249 -14.07 6.82 17.33
N VAL A 250 -14.92 6.65 18.35
CA VAL A 250 -15.11 5.43 19.13
C VAL A 250 -16.24 4.53 18.59
N CYS A 251 -17.25 5.08 17.88
CA CYS A 251 -18.34 4.29 17.29
C CYS A 251 -18.68 4.83 15.90
N ARG A 252 -17.94 4.37 14.90
CA ARG A 252 -18.18 4.71 13.49
C ARG A 252 -18.77 3.50 12.77
N PRO A 253 -19.91 3.63 12.07
CA PRO A 253 -20.44 2.51 11.28
C PRO A 253 -19.44 2.14 10.19
N ARG A 254 -18.93 0.90 10.26
CA ARG A 254 -17.85 0.37 9.40
C ARG A 254 -18.39 -0.23 8.11
N GLY A 255 -19.67 -0.58 8.08
CA GLY A 255 -20.28 -1.09 6.86
C GLY A 255 -21.67 -1.69 7.03
N VAL A 256 -22.07 -2.45 6.02
CA VAL A 256 -23.31 -3.24 6.01
C VAL A 256 -23.07 -4.60 5.37
N LEU A 257 -23.66 -5.64 5.97
CA LEU A 257 -23.79 -6.97 5.37
C LEU A 257 -25.21 -7.14 4.85
N LEU A 258 -25.35 -7.23 3.53
CA LEU A 258 -26.64 -7.37 2.86
C LEU A 258 -26.94 -8.85 2.62
N LEU A 259 -27.98 -9.38 3.27
CA LEU A 259 -28.45 -10.76 3.12
C LEU A 259 -29.72 -10.80 2.26
N SER A 260 -29.71 -11.50 1.12
CA SER A 260 -30.84 -11.50 0.18
C SER A 260 -30.60 -12.47 -0.98
N PRO A 261 -31.66 -13.00 -1.63
CA PRO A 261 -31.51 -13.74 -2.87
C PRO A 261 -30.78 -12.95 -3.97
N PRO A 262 -30.16 -13.64 -4.95
CA PRO A 262 -29.53 -12.98 -6.09
C PRO A 262 -30.57 -12.18 -6.91
N GLY A 263 -30.14 -11.06 -7.47
CA GLY A 263 -30.99 -10.22 -8.33
C GLY A 263 -31.78 -9.11 -7.63
N CYS A 264 -31.64 -8.92 -6.30
CA CYS A 264 -32.31 -7.85 -5.56
C CYS A 264 -31.61 -6.47 -5.63
N GLY A 265 -30.80 -6.21 -6.67
CA GLY A 265 -30.20 -4.89 -6.90
C GLY A 265 -29.11 -4.46 -5.91
N LYS A 266 -28.53 -5.37 -5.11
CA LYS A 266 -27.55 -5.04 -4.05
C LYS A 266 -26.24 -4.47 -4.61
N SER A 267 -25.72 -5.07 -5.68
CA SER A 267 -24.54 -4.56 -6.37
C SER A 267 -24.82 -3.20 -7.00
N ALA A 268 -26.04 -2.97 -7.51
CA ALA A 268 -26.44 -1.69 -8.08
C ALA A 268 -26.59 -0.60 -7.01
N LEU A 269 -27.13 -0.94 -5.83
CA LEU A 269 -27.17 -0.05 -4.67
C LEU A 269 -25.78 0.40 -4.25
N CYS A 270 -24.81 -0.52 -4.16
CA CYS A 270 -23.45 -0.16 -3.74
C CYS A 270 -22.80 0.83 -4.71
N LYS A 271 -22.93 0.59 -6.01
CA LYS A 271 -22.46 1.49 -7.07
C LYS A 271 -23.10 2.87 -6.97
N ALA A 272 -24.43 2.91 -6.81
CA ALA A 272 -25.15 4.16 -6.68
C ALA A 272 -24.84 4.91 -5.38
N LEU A 273 -24.55 4.19 -4.29
CA LEU A 273 -24.18 4.78 -3.01
C LEU A 273 -22.87 5.57 -3.13
N GLY A 274 -21.87 5.05 -3.85
CA GLY A 274 -20.61 5.75 -4.10
C GLY A 274 -20.82 7.09 -4.78
N SER A 275 -21.60 7.11 -5.86
CA SER A 275 -21.97 8.33 -6.58
C SER A 275 -22.73 9.32 -5.67
N GLU A 276 -23.66 8.84 -4.86
CA GLU A 276 -24.51 9.66 -3.99
C GLU A 276 -23.76 10.34 -2.84
N VAL A 277 -22.65 9.73 -2.39
CA VAL A 277 -21.78 10.30 -1.36
C VAL A 277 -20.47 10.86 -1.91
N ASN A 278 -20.31 10.89 -3.23
CA ASN A 278 -19.10 11.30 -3.93
C ASN A 278 -17.83 10.60 -3.43
N ARG A 279 -17.92 9.28 -3.22
CA ARG A 279 -16.80 8.43 -2.79
C ARG A 279 -16.53 7.34 -3.82
N PRO A 280 -15.25 7.03 -4.09
CA PRO A 280 -14.90 5.90 -4.94
C PRO A 280 -15.50 4.59 -4.41
N THR A 281 -16.04 3.77 -5.31
CA THR A 281 -16.48 2.42 -4.99
C THR A 281 -15.48 1.41 -5.52
N LEU A 282 -14.77 0.77 -4.61
CA LEU A 282 -13.83 -0.30 -4.88
C LEU A 282 -14.54 -1.64 -4.82
N ARG A 283 -14.41 -2.48 -5.84
CA ARG A 283 -14.89 -3.86 -5.82
C ARG A 283 -13.72 -4.80 -5.60
N LEU A 284 -13.78 -5.56 -4.51
CA LEU A 284 -12.85 -6.64 -4.20
C LEU A 284 -13.17 -7.86 -5.07
N ASP A 285 -12.18 -8.39 -5.78
CA ASP A 285 -12.32 -9.61 -6.55
C ASP A 285 -11.94 -10.83 -5.70
N VAL A 286 -12.95 -11.46 -5.09
CA VAL A 286 -12.76 -12.66 -4.26
C VAL A 286 -12.13 -13.82 -5.03
N GLY A 287 -12.36 -13.91 -6.34
CA GLY A 287 -11.76 -14.95 -7.20
C GLY A 287 -10.27 -14.71 -7.41
N ALA A 288 -9.87 -13.47 -7.69
CA ALA A 288 -8.47 -13.10 -7.86
C ALA A 288 -7.64 -13.23 -6.57
N LEU A 289 -8.28 -13.11 -5.40
CA LEU A 289 -7.63 -13.33 -4.12
C LEU A 289 -7.19 -14.79 -3.93
N MET A 290 -7.94 -15.76 -4.44
CA MET A 290 -7.77 -17.22 -4.24
C MET A 290 -6.67 -17.85 -5.12
N GLY A 291 -5.57 -17.14 -5.39
CA GLY A 291 -4.48 -17.58 -6.28
C GLY A 291 -3.91 -18.98 -5.98
N SER A 292 -3.27 -19.59 -6.99
CA SER A 292 -2.91 -21.02 -7.09
C SER A 292 -1.92 -21.58 -6.05
N LEU A 293 -1.37 -20.77 -5.16
CA LEU A 293 -0.35 -21.18 -4.17
C LEU A 293 -0.68 -20.68 -2.76
N VAL A 294 -0.61 -21.60 -1.80
CA VAL A 294 -0.87 -21.36 -0.37
C VAL A 294 0.20 -20.42 0.20
N GLY A 295 -0.16 -19.15 0.44
CA GLY A 295 0.71 -18.12 1.03
C GLY A 295 0.65 -16.77 0.27
N GLU A 296 0.50 -16.80 -1.05
CA GLU A 296 0.24 -15.59 -1.85
C GLU A 296 -1.13 -15.00 -1.56
N THR A 297 -2.08 -15.87 -1.21
CA THR A 297 -3.47 -15.56 -0.93
C THR A 297 -3.61 -14.53 0.21
N GLU A 298 -2.92 -14.74 1.34
CA GLU A 298 -2.98 -13.82 2.48
C GLU A 298 -2.29 -12.49 2.18
N ARG A 299 -1.13 -12.54 1.50
CA ARG A 299 -0.43 -11.33 1.02
C ARG A 299 -1.33 -10.52 0.09
N ASN A 300 -2.05 -11.17 -0.82
CA ASN A 300 -3.00 -10.52 -1.73
C ASN A 300 -4.17 -9.86 -1.00
N VAL A 301 -4.74 -10.51 0.02
CA VAL A 301 -5.79 -9.91 0.84
C VAL A 301 -5.27 -8.69 1.59
N ARG A 302 -4.12 -8.81 2.29
CA ARG A 302 -3.52 -7.67 2.99
C ARG A 302 -3.24 -6.51 2.04
N ARG A 303 -2.69 -6.80 0.85
CA ARG A 303 -2.45 -5.80 -0.19
C ARG A 303 -3.73 -5.14 -0.70
N ALA A 304 -4.78 -5.92 -0.96
CA ALA A 304 -6.07 -5.38 -1.40
C ALA A 304 -6.71 -4.47 -0.35
N LEU A 305 -6.59 -4.83 0.93
CA LEU A 305 -7.09 -4.04 2.05
C LEU A 305 -6.24 -2.77 2.27
N ALA A 306 -4.91 -2.86 2.16
CA ALA A 306 -4.02 -1.70 2.20
C ALA A 306 -4.34 -0.70 1.06
N ILE A 307 -4.65 -1.19 -0.14
CA ILE A 307 -5.13 -0.36 -1.25
C ILE A 307 -6.44 0.34 -0.86
N ALA A 308 -7.40 -0.38 -0.25
CA ALA A 308 -8.66 0.23 0.18
C ALA A 308 -8.47 1.30 1.26
N GLU A 309 -7.57 1.08 2.23
CA GLU A 309 -7.23 2.07 3.25
C GLU A 309 -6.54 3.31 2.66
N ALA A 310 -5.59 3.11 1.75
CA ALA A 310 -4.90 4.21 1.08
C ALA A 310 -5.84 5.04 0.19
N MET A 311 -6.97 4.45 -0.22
CA MET A 311 -8.03 5.12 -0.99
C MET A 311 -9.13 5.75 -0.14
N ALA A 312 -9.04 5.69 1.19
CA ALA A 312 -10.00 6.36 2.06
C ALA A 312 -10.03 7.88 1.81
N PRO A 313 -11.21 8.54 1.74
CA PRO A 313 -12.53 7.98 2.02
C PRO A 313 -13.14 7.18 0.85
N CYS A 314 -13.49 5.91 1.06
CA CYS A 314 -14.02 5.04 -0.01
C CYS A 314 -15.12 4.08 0.45
N ILE A 315 -15.79 3.46 -0.52
CA ILE A 315 -16.69 2.32 -0.31
C ILE A 315 -15.97 1.06 -0.80
N LEU A 316 -15.84 0.05 0.07
CA LEU A 316 -15.31 -1.27 -0.30
C LEU A 316 -16.45 -2.26 -0.48
N PHE A 317 -16.73 -2.63 -1.73
CA PHE A 317 -17.73 -3.60 -2.13
C PHE A 317 -17.15 -5.02 -2.18
N VAL A 318 -17.68 -5.90 -1.35
CA VAL A 318 -17.34 -7.34 -1.33
C VAL A 318 -18.57 -8.12 -1.77
N ASP A 319 -18.58 -8.53 -3.04
CA ASP A 319 -19.74 -9.20 -3.64
C ASP A 319 -19.68 -10.72 -3.41
N GLU A 320 -20.82 -11.31 -3.07
CA GLU A 320 -21.04 -12.75 -2.93
C GLU A 320 -19.98 -13.43 -2.04
N ILE A 321 -19.78 -12.85 -0.85
CA ILE A 321 -18.75 -13.31 0.10
C ILE A 321 -18.94 -14.78 0.49
N ASP A 322 -20.19 -15.27 0.45
CA ASP A 322 -20.59 -16.66 0.67
C ASP A 322 -20.12 -17.63 -0.42
N LYS A 323 -19.89 -17.16 -1.66
CA LYS A 323 -19.32 -18.01 -2.71
C LYS A 323 -17.85 -18.31 -2.46
N GLY A 324 -17.08 -17.32 -1.99
CA GLY A 324 -15.70 -17.54 -1.54
C GLY A 324 -15.58 -18.52 -0.37
N LEU A 325 -16.65 -18.65 0.42
CA LEU A 325 -16.74 -19.57 1.56
C LEU A 325 -17.14 -21.01 1.17
N SER A 326 -17.65 -21.22 -0.04
CA SER A 326 -18.17 -22.53 -0.46
C SER A 326 -17.12 -23.65 -0.55
N GLY A 327 -15.82 -23.31 -0.62
CA GLY A 327 -14.71 -24.26 -0.50
C GLY A 327 -14.40 -24.73 0.94
N VAL A 328 -14.97 -24.07 1.96
CA VAL A 328 -14.79 -24.42 3.38
C VAL A 328 -15.73 -25.55 3.82
N ALA A 329 -16.89 -25.71 3.15
CA ALA A 329 -17.95 -26.64 3.55
C ALA A 329 -18.01 -27.95 2.74
N GLY A 330 -17.21 -28.09 1.67
CA GLY A 330 -17.26 -29.23 0.74
C GLY A 330 -16.00 -30.10 0.77
N SER A 331 -16.11 -31.29 1.37
CA SER A 331 -15.25 -32.49 1.17
C SER A 331 -13.72 -32.34 1.31
N GLY A 332 -13.20 -32.53 2.53
CA GLY A 332 -12.23 -33.59 2.86
C GLY A 332 -10.80 -33.62 2.27
N GLN A 333 -10.44 -32.90 1.21
CA GLN A 333 -9.08 -32.94 0.67
C GLN A 333 -8.74 -31.59 -0.01
N THR A 334 -7.72 -30.91 0.53
CA THR A 334 -6.85 -29.87 -0.08
C THR A 334 -7.14 -28.36 0.06
N ASP A 335 -8.36 -27.85 0.28
CA ASP A 335 -8.59 -26.37 0.18
C ASP A 335 -9.14 -25.66 1.45
N SER A 336 -9.48 -26.43 2.50
CA SER A 336 -10.21 -25.91 3.68
C SER A 336 -9.44 -24.90 4.54
N GLY A 337 -8.09 -24.86 4.45
CA GLY A 337 -7.26 -23.95 5.23
C GLY A 337 -7.03 -22.58 4.60
N VAL A 338 -7.09 -22.47 3.27
CA VAL A 338 -6.74 -21.24 2.54
C VAL A 338 -7.87 -20.23 2.68
N SER A 339 -9.08 -20.62 2.32
CA SER A 339 -10.27 -19.77 2.43
C SER A 339 -10.47 -19.26 3.86
N ALA A 340 -10.38 -20.14 4.87
CA ALA A 340 -10.53 -19.77 6.27
C ALA A 340 -9.52 -18.71 6.75
N ARG A 341 -8.26 -18.79 6.30
CA ARG A 341 -7.21 -17.79 6.64
C ARG A 341 -7.50 -16.44 6.02
N LEU A 342 -7.93 -16.40 4.75
CA LEU A 342 -8.28 -15.14 4.07
C LEU A 342 -9.41 -14.41 4.77
N PHE A 343 -10.47 -15.14 5.11
CA PHE A 343 -11.60 -14.57 5.83
C PHE A 343 -11.20 -14.17 7.25
N GLY A 344 -10.28 -14.89 7.88
CA GLY A 344 -9.64 -14.46 9.13
C GLY A 344 -8.98 -13.09 8.99
N THR A 345 -8.13 -12.89 7.99
CA THR A 345 -7.47 -11.60 7.73
C THR A 345 -8.50 -10.48 7.47
N LEU A 346 -9.52 -10.74 6.65
CA LEU A 346 -10.58 -9.78 6.36
C LEU A 346 -11.38 -9.41 7.61
N LEU A 347 -11.75 -10.38 8.45
CA LEU A 347 -12.50 -10.16 9.68
C LEU A 347 -11.70 -9.37 10.72
N THR A 348 -10.42 -9.67 10.87
CA THR A 348 -9.51 -8.89 11.73
C THR A 348 -9.46 -7.44 11.24
N TRP A 349 -9.22 -7.26 9.94
CA TRP A 349 -9.17 -5.92 9.34
C TRP A 349 -10.47 -5.13 9.52
N LEU A 350 -11.64 -5.75 9.30
CA LEU A 350 -12.95 -5.14 9.51
C LEU A 350 -13.12 -4.55 10.91
N SER A 351 -12.43 -5.13 11.89
CA SER A 351 -12.52 -4.73 13.30
C SER A 351 -11.52 -3.64 13.66
N ASP A 352 -10.31 -3.74 13.10
CA ASP A 352 -9.16 -2.98 13.59
C ASP A 352 -8.92 -1.68 12.80
N HIS A 353 -9.33 -1.62 11.52
CA HIS A 353 -9.00 -0.48 10.65
C HIS A 353 -9.53 0.85 11.22
N GLN A 354 -8.79 1.95 11.08
CA GLN A 354 -9.21 3.28 11.55
C GLN A 354 -9.53 4.24 10.39
N SER A 355 -9.30 3.78 9.16
CA SER A 355 -9.51 4.51 7.92
C SER A 355 -10.99 4.75 7.62
N ASP A 356 -11.28 5.78 6.81
CA ASP A 356 -12.64 6.08 6.33
C ASP A 356 -13.06 5.15 5.17
N VAL A 357 -13.09 3.85 5.45
CA VAL A 357 -13.56 2.83 4.50
C VAL A 357 -14.90 2.31 4.97
N PHE A 358 -15.92 2.41 4.11
CA PHE A 358 -17.25 1.87 4.38
C PHE A 358 -17.46 0.58 3.59
N VAL A 359 -17.60 -0.54 4.29
CA VAL A 359 -17.68 -1.85 3.66
C VAL A 359 -19.13 -2.22 3.32
N VAL A 360 -19.38 -2.61 2.08
CA VAL A 360 -20.67 -3.19 1.65
C VAL A 360 -20.41 -4.62 1.24
N ALA A 361 -20.81 -5.57 2.08
CA ALA A 361 -20.69 -6.99 1.79
C ALA A 361 -22.05 -7.57 1.36
N THR A 362 -22.09 -8.48 0.39
CA THR A 362 -23.30 -9.21 0.01
C THR A 362 -23.12 -10.69 0.26
N ALA A 363 -24.19 -11.34 0.71
CA ALA A 363 -24.27 -12.79 0.78
C ALA A 363 -25.65 -13.25 0.33
N ASN A 364 -25.68 -14.33 -0.46
CA ASN A 364 -26.92 -14.93 -0.93
C ASN A 364 -27.42 -16.02 0.04
N ASP A 365 -26.51 -16.80 0.63
CA ASP A 365 -26.79 -17.87 1.56
C ASP A 365 -26.17 -17.62 2.94
N VAL A 366 -27.00 -17.22 3.90
CA VAL A 366 -26.59 -16.95 5.29
C VAL A 366 -26.03 -18.20 5.96
N THR A 367 -26.50 -19.39 5.57
CA THR A 367 -26.07 -20.65 6.22
C THR A 367 -24.61 -21.00 5.93
N ARG A 368 -24.03 -20.41 4.87
CA ARG A 368 -22.62 -20.57 4.50
C ARG A 368 -21.69 -19.55 5.16
N LEU A 369 -22.26 -18.53 5.81
CA LEU A 369 -21.47 -17.53 6.49
C LEU A 369 -20.98 -18.06 7.84
N PRO A 370 -19.68 -17.94 8.14
CA PRO A 370 -19.18 -18.16 9.49
C PRO A 370 -19.90 -17.22 10.47
N PRO A 371 -20.32 -17.70 11.66
CA PRO A 371 -21.00 -16.88 12.66
C PRO A 371 -20.15 -15.66 13.12
N GLU A 372 -18.85 -15.67 12.87
CA GLU A 372 -17.92 -14.57 13.09
C GLU A 372 -18.29 -13.30 12.30
N PHE A 373 -18.94 -13.42 11.13
CA PHE A 373 -19.40 -12.26 10.33
C PHE A 373 -20.56 -11.50 10.96
N THR A 374 -21.33 -12.15 11.84
CA THR A 374 -22.49 -11.56 12.51
C THR A 374 -22.18 -11.01 13.91
N ARG A 375 -20.91 -11.07 14.33
CA ARG A 375 -20.49 -10.52 15.63
C ARG A 375 -20.50 -8.99 15.60
N ALA A 376 -20.80 -8.40 16.74
CA ALA A 376 -20.67 -6.96 16.97
C ALA A 376 -19.22 -6.50 16.68
N GLU A 377 -19.07 -5.20 16.36
CA GLU A 377 -17.82 -4.51 16.03
C GLU A 377 -17.27 -4.80 14.62
N ARG A 378 -17.94 -5.66 13.83
CA ARG A 378 -17.52 -5.95 12.44
C ARG A 378 -18.07 -4.95 11.43
N PHE A 379 -19.34 -4.57 11.58
CA PHE A 379 -20.02 -3.63 10.68
C PHE A 379 -20.64 -2.45 11.44
N ASP A 380 -20.98 -2.64 12.71
CA ASP A 380 -21.74 -1.73 13.57
C ASP A 380 -20.88 -0.77 14.40
N GLY A 381 -19.60 -1.08 14.61
CA GLY A 381 -18.54 -0.14 15.03
C GLY A 381 -18.59 0.43 16.44
#